data_AF-A0A0R3SBY1-F1
#
_entry.id   AF-A0A0R3SBY1-F1
#
_cell.length_a   1.000
_cell.length_b   1.000
_cell.length_c   1.000
_cell.angle_alpha   90.00
_cell.angle_beta   90.00
_cell.angle_gamma   90.00
#
_symmetry.space_group_name_H-M   'P 1'
#
loop_
_entity.id
_entity.type
_entity.pdbx_description
1 polymer ?
#
loop_
_entity_poly.entity_id
_entity_poly.type
_entity_poly.pdbx_seq_one_letter_code
_entity_poly.pdbx_strand_id
1 'polypeptide(L)'
;MAIQISAVSYAFLNSYAYGPPQYKEGFLLGKYDESRLVDYILASVPFPLRSSKNPPDIPGQNILGIYRCVPERKPFEFSINDLLSIPEKCKYFCLIEYQDSQISLKFFRVNPRRMPATSPVEYIIFPRLPESDDAEEEKPHPQPKSQIDSPISSRLDSINNRSTQLRQVMTELLINFSK
;
A
#
# COMPACT_ATOMS: atom_id res chain seq x y z
N MET A 1 -8.39 -7.63 15.39
CA MET A 1 -8.40 -7.39 13.93
C MET A 1 -7.22 -6.52 13.58
N ALA A 2 -6.21 -7.12 12.96
CA ALA A 2 -5.02 -6.43 12.49
C ALA A 2 -5.24 -5.93 11.07
N ILE A 3 -4.69 -4.76 10.75
CA ILE A 3 -4.66 -4.22 9.39
C ILE A 3 -3.27 -4.50 8.83
N GLN A 4 -3.22 -5.06 7.62
CA GLN A 4 -1.98 -5.18 6.87
C GLN A 4 -2.11 -4.38 5.58
N ILE A 5 -1.16 -3.48 5.33
CA ILE A 5 -1.11 -2.66 4.11
C ILE A 5 0.03 -3.13 3.21
N SER A 6 -0.23 -3.34 1.92
CA SER A 6 0.82 -3.77 1.01
C SER A 6 1.86 -2.66 0.87
N ALA A 7 3.14 -3.01 0.73
CA ALA A 7 4.21 -2.04 0.51
C ALA A 7 3.93 -1.17 -0.73
N VAL A 8 3.28 -1.74 -1.74
CA VAL A 8 2.82 -1.04 -2.95
C VAL A 8 1.75 0.00 -2.62
N SER A 9 0.70 -0.38 -1.89
CA SER A 9 -0.36 0.54 -1.45
C SER A 9 0.21 1.63 -0.55
N TYR A 10 1.08 1.27 0.40
CA TYR A 10 1.75 2.22 1.27
C TYR A 10 2.57 3.24 0.48
N ALA A 11 3.41 2.80 -0.47
CA ALA A 11 4.19 3.68 -1.33
C ALA A 11 3.30 4.61 -2.17
N PHE A 12 2.22 4.08 -2.76
CA PHE A 12 1.28 4.89 -3.53
C PHE A 12 0.62 5.98 -2.69
N LEU A 13 0.13 5.65 -1.50
CA LEU A 13 -0.49 6.64 -0.61
C LEU A 13 0.49 7.74 -0.22
N ASN A 14 1.76 7.37 0.02
CA ASN A 14 2.81 8.35 0.26
C ASN A 14 3.03 9.27 -0.95
N SER A 15 3.12 8.70 -2.16
CA SER A 15 3.28 9.51 -3.38
C SER A 15 2.08 10.44 -3.65
N TYR A 16 0.85 9.97 -3.40
CA TYR A 16 -0.36 10.78 -3.58
C TYR A 16 -0.44 11.97 -2.61
N ALA A 17 0.19 11.86 -1.44
CA ALA A 17 0.30 12.96 -0.48
C ALA A 17 0.96 14.22 -1.09
N TYR A 18 1.81 14.07 -2.10
CA TYR A 18 2.42 15.17 -2.85
C TYR A 18 1.90 15.32 -4.30
N GLY A 19 1.07 14.39 -4.76
CA GLY A 19 0.48 14.44 -6.10
C GLY A 19 -0.55 15.56 -6.32
N PRO A 20 -1.03 15.73 -7.57
CA PRO A 20 -2.14 16.62 -7.91
C PRO A 20 -3.43 16.44 -7.07
N PRO A 21 -4.31 17.45 -7.01
CA PRO A 21 -5.56 17.41 -6.22
C PRO A 21 -6.45 16.19 -6.48
N GLN A 22 -6.53 15.71 -7.73
CA GLN A 22 -7.35 14.53 -8.07
C GLN A 22 -6.89 13.22 -7.40
N TYR A 23 -5.67 13.19 -6.86
CA TYR A 23 -5.11 12.02 -6.18
C TYR A 23 -5.25 12.07 -4.66
N LYS A 24 -5.77 13.17 -4.12
CA LYS A 24 -5.86 13.42 -2.67
C LYS A 24 -6.99 12.68 -1.98
N GLU A 25 -7.81 11.94 -2.72
CA GLU A 25 -8.82 11.07 -2.14
C GLU A 25 -9.09 9.87 -3.04
N GLY A 26 -9.58 8.79 -2.45
CA GLY A 26 -9.92 7.59 -3.18
C GLY A 26 -10.25 6.39 -2.32
N PHE A 27 -10.20 5.21 -2.93
CA PHE A 27 -10.55 3.94 -2.29
C PHE A 27 -9.33 3.14 -1.86
N LEU A 28 -9.51 2.42 -0.77
CA LEU A 28 -8.62 1.37 -0.29
C LEU A 28 -9.22 0.03 -0.67
N LEU A 29 -8.51 -0.72 -1.51
CA LEU A 29 -8.97 -1.97 -2.05
C LEU A 29 -8.24 -3.13 -1.39
N GLY A 30 -8.97 -4.20 -1.12
CA GLY A 30 -8.41 -5.29 -0.36
C GLY A 30 -9.32 -6.49 -0.19
N LYS A 31 -8.95 -7.33 0.76
CA LYS A 31 -9.73 -8.51 1.15
C LYS A 31 -9.64 -8.74 2.65
N TYR A 32 -10.68 -9.38 3.18
CA TYR A 32 -10.68 -9.89 4.55
C TYR A 32 -10.27 -11.36 4.53
N ASP A 33 -9.31 -11.73 5.37
CA ASP A 33 -8.96 -13.12 5.63
C ASP A 33 -9.65 -13.59 6.91
N GLU A 34 -10.71 -14.38 6.74
CA GLU A 34 -11.50 -14.93 7.84
C GLU A 34 -10.68 -15.86 8.74
N SER A 35 -9.69 -16.57 8.19
CA SER A 35 -8.88 -17.54 8.94
C SER A 35 -7.92 -16.86 9.93
N ARG A 36 -7.41 -15.68 9.56
CA ARG A 36 -6.44 -14.92 10.36
C ARG A 36 -7.06 -13.71 11.05
N LEU A 37 -8.32 -13.38 10.73
CA LEU A 37 -9.02 -12.18 11.19
C LEU A 37 -8.24 -10.88 10.87
N VAL A 38 -7.70 -10.83 9.64
CA VAL A 38 -6.86 -9.74 9.13
C VAL A 38 -7.54 -9.09 7.92
N ASP A 39 -7.59 -7.76 7.91
CA ASP A 39 -7.93 -7.00 6.70
C ASP A 39 -6.64 -6.64 5.95
N TYR A 40 -6.54 -7.09 4.71
CA TYR A 40 -5.42 -6.83 3.81
C TYR A 40 -5.77 -5.70 2.84
N ILE A 41 -5.16 -4.53 3.02
CA ILE A 41 -5.17 -3.45 2.03
C ILE A 41 -4.13 -3.78 0.96
N LEU A 42 -4.60 -4.15 -0.23
CA LEU A 42 -3.75 -4.62 -1.33
C LEU A 42 -3.38 -3.49 -2.29
N ALA A 43 -4.29 -2.54 -2.52
CA ALA A 43 -4.10 -1.44 -3.45
C ALA A 43 -4.86 -0.17 -3.00
N SER A 44 -4.46 0.97 -3.56
CA SER A 44 -5.12 2.25 -3.36
C SER A 44 -5.38 2.91 -4.71
N VAL A 45 -6.62 3.34 -4.96
CA VAL A 45 -7.02 3.91 -6.24
C VAL A 45 -7.60 5.31 -6.03
N PRO A 46 -7.02 6.34 -6.67
CA PRO A 46 -7.58 7.69 -6.70
C PRO A 46 -9.00 7.71 -7.22
N PHE A 47 -9.87 8.40 -6.49
CA PHE A 47 -11.27 8.50 -6.88
C PHE A 47 -11.94 9.72 -6.22
N PRO A 48 -12.65 10.57 -6.98
CA PRO A 48 -13.30 11.75 -6.45
C PRO A 48 -14.55 11.38 -5.63
N LEU A 49 -14.37 11.17 -4.33
CA LEU A 49 -15.41 10.74 -3.38
C LEU A 49 -16.58 11.71 -3.32
N ARG A 50 -16.32 13.01 -3.51
CA ARG A 50 -17.37 14.05 -3.41
C ARG A 50 -18.24 14.18 -4.67
N SER A 51 -17.77 13.69 -5.81
CA SER A 51 -18.42 13.91 -7.11
C SER A 51 -19.12 12.67 -7.66
N SER A 52 -18.74 11.47 -7.21
CA SER A 52 -19.36 10.23 -7.66
C SER A 52 -20.29 9.66 -6.59
N LYS A 53 -21.52 9.34 -6.99
CA LYS A 53 -22.53 8.75 -6.09
C LYS A 53 -22.31 7.26 -5.84
N ASN A 54 -21.62 6.56 -6.74
CA ASN A 54 -21.45 5.12 -6.66
C ASN A 54 -19.96 4.76 -6.69
N PRO A 55 -19.48 3.93 -5.76
CA PRO A 55 -18.17 3.32 -5.86
C PRO A 55 -18.12 2.40 -7.10
N PRO A 56 -16.98 2.31 -7.80
CA PRO A 56 -16.80 1.36 -8.88
C PRO A 56 -16.85 -0.07 -8.31
N ASP A 57 -17.50 -0.97 -9.05
CA ASP A 57 -17.39 -2.40 -8.78
C ASP A 57 -16.08 -2.90 -9.41
N ILE A 58 -15.17 -3.40 -8.57
CA ILE A 58 -13.83 -3.84 -8.99
C ILE A 58 -13.76 -5.36 -8.83
N PRO A 59 -13.73 -6.12 -9.94
CA PRO A 59 -13.75 -7.58 -9.89
C PRO A 59 -12.64 -8.14 -8.99
N GLY A 60 -13.02 -8.95 -8.01
CA GLY A 60 -12.09 -9.64 -7.12
C GLY A 60 -11.46 -8.78 -6.01
N GLN A 61 -11.87 -7.52 -5.84
CA GLN A 61 -11.42 -6.67 -4.73
C GLN A 61 -12.58 -5.99 -4.01
N ASN A 62 -12.52 -5.99 -2.68
CA ASN A 62 -13.49 -5.27 -1.85
C ASN A 62 -12.95 -3.88 -1.52
N ILE A 63 -13.85 -2.89 -1.53
CA ILE A 63 -13.55 -1.56 -0.98
C ILE A 63 -13.61 -1.67 0.54
N LEU A 64 -12.44 -1.69 1.17
CA LEU A 64 -12.32 -1.80 2.63
C LEU A 64 -12.37 -0.44 3.31
N GLY A 65 -12.08 0.63 2.58
CA GLY A 65 -12.06 1.98 3.14
C GLY A 65 -11.88 3.06 2.09
N ILE A 66 -11.79 4.29 2.58
CA ILE A 66 -11.38 5.45 1.79
C ILE A 66 -10.08 6.01 2.35
N TYR A 67 -9.35 6.75 1.51
CA TYR A 67 -8.22 7.55 1.96
C TYR A 67 -8.41 9.02 1.61
N ARG A 68 -7.80 9.90 2.40
CA ARG A 68 -7.75 11.33 2.14
C ARG A 68 -6.40 11.92 2.56
N CYS A 69 -5.78 12.65 1.65
CA CYS A 69 -4.55 13.37 1.87
C CYS A 69 -4.85 14.81 2.26
N VAL A 70 -4.29 15.26 3.38
CA VAL A 70 -4.45 16.64 3.86
C VAL A 70 -3.10 17.19 4.33
N PRO A 71 -2.85 18.49 4.18
CA PRO A 71 -1.77 19.15 4.92
C PRO A 71 -1.99 18.91 6.43
N GLU A 72 -0.92 18.63 7.18
CA GLU A 72 -1.02 18.35 8.62
C GLU A 72 -1.76 19.48 9.36
N ARG A 73 -2.78 19.10 10.16
CA ARG A 73 -3.54 20.02 11.02
C ARG A 73 -3.72 19.38 12.38
N LYS A 74 -3.15 19.99 13.42
CA LYS A 74 -3.34 19.54 14.80
C LYS A 74 -4.33 20.46 15.53
N PRO A 75 -5.41 19.91 16.13
CA PRO A 75 -5.86 18.50 16.10
C PRO A 75 -6.62 18.14 14.81
N PHE A 76 -6.55 16.86 14.40
CA PHE A 76 -7.43 16.32 13.36
C PHE A 76 -8.79 15.98 13.97
N GLU A 77 -9.85 16.47 13.34
CA GLU A 77 -11.23 16.12 13.65
C GLU A 77 -11.96 15.75 12.36
N PHE A 78 -12.85 14.76 12.44
CA PHE A 78 -13.73 14.41 11.33
C PHE A 78 -14.71 15.56 11.07
N SER A 79 -14.65 16.15 9.88
CA SER A 79 -15.71 17.03 9.42
C SER A 79 -16.96 16.22 9.05
N ILE A 80 -18.13 16.86 9.11
CA ILE A 80 -19.38 16.26 8.64
C ILE A 80 -19.25 15.76 7.19
N ASN A 81 -18.50 16.49 6.35
CA ASN A 81 -18.25 16.09 4.97
C ASN A 81 -17.38 14.83 4.86
N ASP A 82 -16.44 14.61 5.79
CA ASP A 82 -15.68 13.36 5.84
C ASP A 82 -16.64 12.20 6.12
N LEU A 83 -17.51 12.34 7.13
CA LEU A 83 -18.48 11.34 7.53
C LEU A 83 -19.45 10.98 6.40
N LEU A 84 -19.98 11.98 5.71
CA LEU A 84 -20.92 11.78 4.59
C LEU A 84 -20.25 11.17 3.35
N SER A 85 -18.93 11.34 3.19
CA SER A 85 -18.19 10.81 2.05
C SER A 85 -17.76 9.34 2.21
N ILE A 86 -17.94 8.74 3.38
CA ILE A 86 -17.59 7.34 3.65
C ILE A 86 -18.74 6.45 3.17
N PRO A 87 -18.53 5.55 2.19
CA PRO A 87 -19.53 4.57 1.80
C PRO A 87 -19.90 3.64 2.95
N GLU A 88 -21.17 3.21 3.04
CA GLU A 88 -21.67 2.39 4.15
C GLU A 88 -20.90 1.08 4.35
N LYS A 89 -20.34 0.52 3.28
CA LYS A 89 -19.62 -0.76 3.31
C LYS A 89 -18.15 -0.62 3.75
N CYS A 90 -17.64 0.61 3.87
CA CYS A 90 -16.27 0.87 4.28
C CYS A 90 -16.08 0.62 5.78
N LYS A 91 -14.98 -0.03 6.13
CA LYS A 91 -14.55 -0.28 7.51
C LYS A 91 -13.52 0.75 7.99
N TYR A 92 -12.81 1.38 7.05
CA TYR A 92 -11.66 2.23 7.35
C TYR A 92 -11.71 3.60 6.68
N PHE A 93 -11.19 4.59 7.42
CA PHE A 93 -10.78 5.89 6.89
C PHE A 93 -9.28 6.04 7.10
N CYS A 94 -8.51 6.15 6.02
CA CYS A 94 -7.07 6.41 6.09
C CYS A 94 -6.81 7.90 5.88
N LEU A 95 -6.37 8.57 6.93
CA LEU A 95 -5.88 9.94 6.87
C LEU A 95 -4.39 9.91 6.52
N ILE A 96 -4.02 10.64 5.47
CA ILE A 96 -2.63 10.85 5.08
C ILE A 96 -2.31 12.32 5.32
N GLU A 97 -1.63 12.60 6.42
CA GLU A 97 -1.17 13.94 6.73
C GLU A 97 0.21 14.15 6.13
N TYR A 98 0.43 15.27 5.47
CA TYR A 98 1.73 15.63 4.93
C TYR A 98 2.14 17.03 5.38
N GLN A 99 3.39 17.15 5.80
CA GLN A 99 4.06 18.42 6.11
C GLN A 99 5.49 18.34 5.59
N ASP A 100 5.88 19.29 4.75
CA ASP A 100 7.20 19.31 4.11
C ASP A 100 7.54 17.96 3.45
N SER A 101 8.55 17.23 3.94
CA SER A 101 8.96 15.91 3.46
C SER A 101 8.48 14.75 4.36
N GLN A 102 7.63 15.03 5.35
CA GLN A 102 7.10 14.04 6.28
C GLN A 102 5.66 13.67 5.93
N ILE A 103 5.38 12.36 6.01
CA ILE A 103 4.05 11.80 5.80
C ILE A 103 3.68 10.95 7.02
N SER A 104 2.46 11.12 7.51
CA SER A 104 1.84 10.28 8.52
C SER A 104 0.59 9.61 7.95
N LEU A 105 0.56 8.27 7.98
CA LEU A 105 -0.63 7.49 7.67
C LEU A 105 -1.32 7.06 8.96
N LYS A 106 -2.60 7.40 9.11
CA LYS A 106 -3.44 7.05 10.26
C LYS A 106 -4.71 6.35 9.78
N PHE A 107 -4.97 5.14 10.29
CA PHE A 107 -6.20 4.42 9.99
C PHE A 107 -7.20 4.59 11.11
N PHE A 108 -8.43 4.99 10.79
CA PHE A 108 -9.52 5.05 11.74
C PHE A 108 -10.56 4.00 11.38
N ARG A 109 -11.09 3.28 12.37
CA ARG A 109 -12.25 2.43 12.15
C ARG A 109 -13.49 3.30 12.02
N VAL A 110 -14.20 3.09 10.93
CA VAL A 110 -15.47 3.76 10.65
C VAL A 110 -16.55 2.69 10.61
N ASN A 111 -17.64 2.93 11.34
CA ASN A 111 -18.83 2.10 11.30
C ASN A 111 -19.96 2.97 10.80
N PRO A 112 -20.74 2.56 9.78
CA PRO A 112 -21.84 3.38 9.26
C PRO A 112 -22.92 3.68 10.32
N ARG A 113 -22.99 2.87 11.39
CA ARG A 113 -24.00 2.98 12.45
C ARG A 113 -23.48 3.58 13.76
N ARG A 114 -22.20 3.97 13.83
CA ARG A 114 -21.59 4.49 15.06
C ARG A 114 -20.62 5.61 14.72
N MET A 115 -20.34 6.48 15.69
CA MET A 115 -19.27 7.45 15.54
C MET A 115 -17.95 6.74 15.18
N PRO A 116 -17.15 7.29 14.25
CA PRO A 116 -15.81 6.80 13.98
C PRO A 116 -14.97 6.69 15.25
N ALA A 117 -14.02 5.77 15.25
CA ALA A 117 -13.00 5.72 16.28
C ALA A 117 -12.22 7.05 16.27
N THR A 118 -12.00 7.61 17.46
CA THR A 118 -11.19 8.82 17.65
C THR A 118 -9.70 8.50 17.70
N SER A 119 -9.33 7.27 18.04
CA SER A 119 -7.95 6.79 18.03
C SER A 119 -7.63 6.04 16.74
N PRO A 120 -6.43 6.28 16.16
CA PRO A 120 -5.94 5.47 15.06
C PRO A 120 -5.75 4.00 15.45
N VAL A 121 -5.91 3.12 14.47
CA VAL A 121 -5.65 1.69 14.56
C VAL A 121 -4.28 1.40 13.97
N GLU A 122 -3.53 0.54 14.64
CA GLU A 122 -2.23 0.08 14.19
C GLU A 122 -2.33 -0.77 12.91
N TYR A 123 -1.31 -0.66 12.08
CA TYR A 123 -1.18 -1.43 10.84
C TYR A 123 0.26 -1.90 10.65
N ILE A 124 0.43 -2.94 9.85
CA ILE A 124 1.74 -3.50 9.49
C ILE A 124 1.89 -3.45 7.97
N ILE A 125 3.07 -3.07 7.48
CA ILE A 125 3.37 -3.10 6.04
C ILE A 125 3.76 -4.53 5.64
N PHE A 126 3.19 -5.04 4.54
CA PHE A 126 3.49 -6.38 4.02
C PHE A 126 3.87 -6.38 2.52
N PRO A 127 4.68 -7.33 2.04
CA PRO A 127 5.47 -8.25 2.85
C PRO A 127 6.39 -7.48 3.79
N ARG A 128 6.69 -8.05 4.96
CA ARG A 128 7.70 -7.45 5.83
C ARG A 128 8.97 -7.36 5.01
N LEU A 129 9.62 -6.19 5.03
CA LEU A 129 10.97 -6.09 4.50
C LEU A 129 11.80 -7.19 5.20
N PRO A 130 12.70 -7.89 4.50
CA PRO A 130 13.65 -8.74 5.19
C PRO A 130 14.31 -7.87 6.25
N GLU A 131 14.12 -8.23 7.51
CA GLU A 131 14.88 -7.63 8.59
C GLU A 131 16.34 -7.84 8.18
N SER A 132 17.08 -6.74 7.99
CA SER A 132 18.53 -6.85 7.80
C SER A 132 19.05 -7.47 9.09
N ASP A 133 19.46 -8.74 9.03
CA ASP A 133 20.13 -9.49 10.09
C ASP A 133 21.52 -8.89 10.39
N ASP A 134 21.58 -7.60 10.72
CA ASP A 134 22.77 -6.89 11.21
C ASP A 134 22.57 -6.57 12.69
N ALA A 135 22.19 -7.56 13.49
CA ALA A 135 22.32 -7.56 14.96
C ALA A 135 22.06 -8.96 15.57
N GLU A 136 22.68 -10.02 15.05
CA GLU A 136 22.89 -11.22 15.89
C GLU A 136 24.27 -11.13 16.53
N GLU A 137 24.28 -10.78 17.82
CA GLU A 137 25.43 -10.99 18.71
C GLU A 137 25.88 -12.45 18.63
N GLU A 138 27.18 -12.63 18.35
CA GLU A 138 27.89 -13.89 18.35
C GLU A 138 27.56 -14.76 19.56
N LYS A 139 27.05 -15.97 19.32
CA LYS A 139 27.44 -17.14 20.13
C LYS A 139 27.90 -18.28 19.23
N PRO A 140 29.07 -18.87 19.50
CA PRO A 140 29.62 -19.94 18.67
C PRO A 140 29.00 -21.27 19.07
N HIS A 141 28.71 -22.14 18.09
CA HIS A 141 28.86 -23.63 18.10
C HIS A 141 27.89 -24.29 17.08
N PRO A 142 28.15 -25.52 16.62
CA PRO A 142 29.13 -25.92 15.61
C PRO A 142 28.43 -26.43 14.33
N GLN A 143 29.15 -26.46 13.21
CA GLN A 143 28.67 -27.01 11.93
C GLN A 143 28.11 -28.44 12.05
N PRO A 144 27.19 -28.79 11.14
CA PRO A 144 27.48 -29.90 10.25
C PRO A 144 27.39 -29.50 8.78
N LYS A 145 28.40 -29.95 8.03
CA LYS A 145 28.55 -29.79 6.59
C LYS A 145 27.40 -30.47 5.83
N SER A 146 26.83 -29.78 4.84
CA SER A 146 26.57 -30.40 3.55
C SER A 146 26.70 -29.34 2.45
N GLN A 147 27.67 -29.58 1.57
CA GLN A 147 27.89 -28.85 0.33
C GLN A 147 26.71 -29.09 -0.62
N ILE A 148 26.36 -28.09 -1.43
CA ILE A 148 26.48 -28.16 -2.90
C ILE A 148 26.51 -26.71 -3.39
N ASP A 149 27.65 -26.34 -3.94
CA ASP A 149 27.92 -25.10 -4.66
C ASP A 149 26.94 -24.95 -5.84
N SER A 150 26.30 -23.79 -5.94
CA SER A 150 25.78 -23.29 -7.22
C SER A 150 26.36 -21.90 -7.46
N PRO A 151 27.01 -21.64 -8.60
CA PRO A 151 27.77 -20.41 -8.76
C PRO A 151 26.77 -19.28 -9.00
N ILE A 152 26.82 -18.28 -8.11
CA ILE A 152 26.08 -17.00 -8.18
C ILE A 152 26.25 -16.34 -9.57
N SER A 153 27.35 -16.64 -10.29
CA SER A 153 27.59 -16.28 -11.69
C SER A 153 26.42 -16.62 -12.62
N SER A 154 25.87 -17.83 -12.54
CA SER A 154 24.82 -18.30 -13.47
C SER A 154 23.50 -17.54 -13.33
N ARG A 155 23.20 -17.05 -12.13
CA ARG A 155 22.02 -16.22 -11.86
C ARG A 155 22.19 -14.80 -12.42
N LEU A 156 23.36 -14.20 -12.23
CA LEU A 156 23.69 -12.88 -12.79
C LEU A 156 23.68 -12.87 -14.33
N ASP A 157 24.22 -13.91 -14.96
CA ASP A 157 24.21 -14.05 -16.42
C ASP A 157 22.78 -14.21 -16.97
N SER A 158 21.92 -14.94 -16.25
CA SER A 158 20.50 -15.05 -16.62
C SER A 158 19.74 -13.72 -16.51
N ILE A 159 20.07 -12.90 -15.51
CA ILE A 159 19.47 -11.58 -15.30
C ILE A 159 19.91 -10.61 -16.41
N ASN A 160 21.20 -10.65 -16.78
CA ASN A 160 21.74 -9.83 -17.87
C ASN A 160 21.17 -10.21 -19.24
N ASN A 161 21.01 -11.51 -19.52
CA ASN A 161 20.39 -11.94 -20.78
C ASN A 161 18.93 -11.50 -20.87
N ARG A 162 18.19 -11.58 -19.76
CA ARG A 162 16.78 -11.18 -19.72
C ARG A 162 16.60 -9.65 -19.84
N SER A 163 17.49 -8.87 -19.26
CA SER A 163 17.48 -7.40 -19.39
C SER A 163 17.81 -6.94 -20.82
N THR A 164 18.71 -7.65 -21.50
CA THR A 164 19.12 -7.35 -22.87
C THR A 164 17.99 -7.66 -23.87
N GLN A 165 17.30 -8.79 -23.70
CA GLN A 165 16.11 -9.12 -24.50
C GLN A 165 15.00 -8.10 -24.31
N LEU A 166 14.75 -7.65 -23.08
CA LEU A 166 13.72 -6.66 -22.80
C LEU A 166 14.01 -5.32 -23.49
N ARG A 167 15.29 -4.90 -23.51
CA ARG A 167 15.72 -3.69 -24.21
C ARG A 167 15.49 -3.81 -25.72
N GLN A 168 15.82 -4.95 -26.33
CA GLN A 168 15.58 -5.16 -27.76
C GLN A 168 14.10 -5.07 -28.12
N VAL A 169 13.22 -5.71 -27.35
CA VAL A 169 11.77 -5.65 -27.57
C VAL A 169 11.23 -4.21 -27.44
N MET A 170 11.69 -3.47 -26.43
CA MET A 170 11.29 -2.07 -26.24
C MET A 170 11.77 -1.17 -27.38
N THR A 171 12.99 -1.41 -27.89
CA THR A 171 13.53 -0.67 -29.04
C THR A 171 12.75 -0.98 -30.32
N GLU A 172 12.41 -2.23 -30.60
CA GLU A 172 11.59 -2.59 -31.75
C GLU A 172 10.19 -1.99 -31.68
N LEU A 173 9.56 -2.00 -30.50
CA LEU A 173 8.27 -1.35 -30.30
C LEU A 173 8.36 0.17 -30.57
N LEU A 174 9.36 0.85 -30.02
CA LEU A 174 9.56 2.28 -30.24
C LEU A 174 9.76 2.63 -31.73
N ILE A 175 10.50 1.80 -32.46
CA ILE A 175 10.71 1.99 -33.91
C ILE A 175 9.41 1.78 -34.69
N ASN A 176 8.63 0.76 -34.34
CA ASN A 176 7.37 0.44 -35.02
C ASN A 176 6.26 1.46 -34.72
N PHE A 177 6.28 2.12 -33.56
CA PHE A 177 5.34 3.20 -33.21
C PHE A 177 5.78 4.59 -33.71
N SER A 178 6.98 4.71 -34.26
CA SER A 178 7.52 5.98 -34.81
C SER A 178 7.45 6.06 -36.34
N LYS A 179 6.77 5.11 -36.99
CA LYS A 179 6.41 5.12 -38.42
C LYS A 179 4.91 5.32 -38.56
#